data_AF-A0A4S8WZI8-F1
#
_entry.id   AF-A0A4S8WZI8-F1
#
_cell.length_a   1.000
_cell.length_b   1.000
_cell.length_c   1.000
_cell.angle_alpha   90.00
_cell.angle_beta   90.00
_cell.angle_gamma   90.00
#
_symmetry.space_group_name_H-M   'P 1'
#
loop_
_entity.id
_entity.type
_entity.pdbx_description
1 polymer ?
#
loop_
_entity_poly.entity_id
_entity_poly.type
_entity_poly.pdbx_seq_one_letter_code
_entity_poly.pdbx_strand_id
1 'polypeptide(L)'
;MSSASQPSHLEIAASSVQARQCIRNHIYQTPLISARSTGKSTNATVPFGAENSIIQIARRHGQDVRFLLRQQRKTSNHSIIRKPRHRHCICGSLLGQRFDSRLAEQHAQHLASTGQHTYISPYNDFDVISGQGTIALELLEQCDKVDNIFISMGGGGLISGIGSVLKAFSPHTKIWGISASNSMALATSIHAGKVIETEHLDTLADAVAGGIDEDTITLSLATSVIDEFVECDEDAIVHALKALALEENMIVEGAAALALAGFVKELILKAIYS
;
A
#
# COMPACT_ATOMS: atom_id res chain seq x y z
N MET A 1 -32.75 -6.46 6.84
CA MET A 1 -31.62 -6.27 7.77
C MET A 1 -30.95 -4.96 7.43
N SER A 2 -30.39 -4.22 8.39
CA SER A 2 -29.66 -2.99 8.05
C SER A 2 -28.38 -3.38 7.31
N SER A 3 -28.18 -2.88 6.08
CA SER A 3 -26.84 -2.77 5.53
C SER A 3 -26.04 -1.87 6.46
N ALA A 4 -24.94 -2.38 7.02
CA ALA A 4 -23.96 -1.50 7.65
C ALA A 4 -23.42 -0.59 6.55
N SER A 5 -23.42 0.72 6.78
CA SER A 5 -22.82 1.67 5.84
C SER A 5 -21.32 1.39 5.77
N GLN A 6 -20.82 1.09 4.57
CA GLN A 6 -19.39 0.98 4.30
C GLN A 6 -18.70 2.27 4.77
N PRO A 7 -17.54 2.20 5.47
CA PRO A 7 -16.90 3.36 6.06
C PRO A 7 -16.49 4.36 4.97
N SER A 8 -16.70 5.64 5.24
CA SER A 8 -16.24 6.71 4.37
C SER A 8 -14.74 6.96 4.53
N HIS A 9 -14.10 7.54 3.51
CA HIS A 9 -12.72 7.98 3.61
C HIS A 9 -12.51 9.06 4.69
N LEU A 10 -13.54 9.84 5.04
CA LEU A 10 -13.48 10.81 6.14
C LEU A 10 -13.41 10.13 7.52
N GLU A 11 -14.11 9.02 7.72
CA GLU A 11 -14.03 8.23 8.95
C GLU A 11 -12.67 7.54 9.09
N ILE A 12 -12.13 7.00 7.98
CA ILE A 12 -10.75 6.47 7.94
C ILE A 12 -9.73 7.58 8.22
N ALA A 13 -9.88 8.77 7.64
CA ALA A 13 -8.97 9.89 7.90
C ALA A 13 -9.01 10.35 9.37
N ALA A 14 -10.20 10.47 9.97
CA ALA A 14 -10.36 10.81 11.37
C ALA A 14 -9.79 9.71 12.30
N SER A 15 -10.01 8.44 11.98
CA SER A 15 -9.44 7.31 12.72
C SER A 15 -7.92 7.24 12.56
N SER A 16 -7.36 7.59 11.40
CA SER A 16 -5.91 7.65 11.17
C SER A 16 -5.21 8.64 12.11
N VAL A 17 -5.85 9.78 12.42
CA VAL A 17 -5.33 10.73 13.42
C VAL A 17 -5.31 10.12 14.83
N GLN A 18 -6.32 9.32 15.19
CA GLN A 18 -6.35 8.59 16.46
C GLN A 18 -5.30 7.46 16.50
N ALA A 19 -5.18 6.69 15.42
CA ALA A 19 -4.18 5.65 15.26
C ALA A 19 -2.76 6.21 15.40
N ARG A 20 -2.46 7.36 14.77
CA ARG A 20 -1.18 8.08 14.91
C ARG A 20 -0.88 8.40 16.38
N GLN A 21 -1.86 8.85 17.16
CA GLN A 21 -1.69 9.09 18.60
C GLN A 21 -1.40 7.79 19.38
N CYS A 22 -2.09 6.69 19.07
CA CYS A 22 -1.86 5.39 19.72
C CYS A 22 -0.47 4.80 19.41
N ILE A 23 0.02 4.94 18.18
CA ILE A 23 1.29 4.31 17.76
C ILE A 23 2.53 5.16 18.01
N ARG A 24 2.43 6.49 18.21
CA ARG A 24 3.57 7.44 18.23
C ARG A 24 4.73 7.08 19.17
N ASN A 25 4.45 6.35 20.25
CA ASN A 25 5.44 5.92 21.25
C ASN A 25 6.09 4.55 20.94
N HIS A 26 5.67 3.89 19.86
CA HIS A 26 6.03 2.50 19.52
C HIS A 26 6.45 2.34 18.05
N ILE A 27 5.84 3.12 17.15
CA ILE A 27 6.16 3.20 15.73
C ILE A 27 6.66 4.61 15.48
N TYR A 28 7.94 4.71 15.14
CA TYR A 28 8.57 5.96 14.76
C TYR A 28 8.18 6.29 13.31
N GLN A 29 7.82 7.54 13.10
CA GLN A 29 7.97 8.17 11.80
C GLN A 29 9.44 8.10 11.38
N THR A 30 9.70 8.01 10.09
CA THR A 30 11.00 8.42 9.54
C THR A 30 10.83 9.66 8.69
N PRO A 31 11.93 10.36 8.39
CA PRO A 31 11.94 11.34 7.32
C PRO A 31 11.71 10.66 5.91
N LEU A 32 11.76 11.37 4.76
CA LEU A 32 11.72 10.82 3.38
C LEU A 32 13.03 11.04 2.56
N ILE A 33 13.52 10.06 1.76
CA ILE A 33 14.73 10.28 0.91
C ILE A 33 14.43 10.87 -0.47
N SER A 34 14.93 12.08 -0.74
CA SER A 34 15.17 12.54 -2.12
C SER A 34 16.06 11.57 -2.92
N ALA A 35 15.60 11.21 -4.11
CA ALA A 35 16.31 10.42 -5.11
C ALA A 35 17.71 10.92 -5.49
N ARG A 36 18.59 9.98 -5.86
CA ARG A 36 19.94 10.18 -6.39
C ARG A 36 19.97 10.34 -7.90
N SER A 37 19.14 9.60 -8.65
CA SER A 37 19.05 9.67 -10.12
C SER A 37 17.62 9.92 -10.58
N THR A 38 16.66 9.23 -9.96
CA THR A 38 15.24 9.28 -10.30
C THR A 38 14.71 10.71 -10.23
N GLY A 39 14.02 11.18 -11.27
CA GLY A 39 13.45 12.54 -11.35
C GLY A 39 14.40 13.64 -11.85
N LYS A 40 15.73 13.42 -11.89
CA LYS A 40 16.68 14.41 -12.46
C LYS A 40 16.42 14.72 -13.93
N SER A 41 15.98 13.73 -14.70
CA SER A 41 15.61 13.87 -16.12
C SER A 41 14.29 14.61 -16.34
N THR A 42 13.43 14.74 -15.33
CA THR A 42 12.06 15.27 -15.48
C THR A 42 11.79 16.54 -14.65
N ASN A 43 12.84 17.08 -14.02
CA ASN A 43 12.80 18.22 -13.10
C ASN A 43 11.82 17.99 -11.93
N ALA A 44 11.79 16.75 -11.43
CA ALA A 44 10.97 16.32 -10.31
C ALA A 44 11.84 15.96 -9.11
N THR A 45 11.49 16.50 -7.93
CA THR A 45 11.96 15.99 -6.65
C THR A 45 11.14 14.74 -6.35
N VAL A 46 11.82 13.61 -6.19
CA VAL A 46 11.18 12.30 -6.03
C VAL A 46 11.59 11.73 -4.67
N PRO A 47 10.78 11.92 -3.61
CA PRO A 47 10.98 11.27 -2.33
C PRO A 47 10.60 9.78 -2.38
N PHE A 48 11.47 8.93 -1.87
CA PHE A 48 11.22 7.52 -1.58
C PHE A 48 11.05 7.31 -0.07
N GLY A 49 10.33 6.26 0.31
CA GLY A 49 10.65 5.51 1.54
C GLY A 49 12.00 4.77 1.40
N ALA A 50 12.54 4.15 2.46
CA ALA A 50 13.90 3.59 2.45
C ALA A 50 14.11 2.18 3.00
N GLU A 51 13.07 1.57 3.58
CA GLU A 51 13.09 0.20 4.04
C GLU A 51 11.77 -0.44 3.54
N ASN A 52 11.80 -1.23 2.45
CA ASN A 52 10.62 -1.89 1.88
C ASN A 52 9.52 -0.90 1.37
N SER A 53 9.92 0.04 0.51
CA SER A 53 9.15 1.23 0.12
C SER A 53 7.97 1.00 -0.84
N ILE A 54 6.79 0.61 -0.36
CA ILE A 54 5.56 0.38 -1.18
C ILE A 54 4.91 1.69 -1.74
N ILE A 55 5.64 2.81 -1.67
CA ILE A 55 5.14 4.17 -1.92
C ILE A 55 6.21 5.00 -2.63
N GLN A 56 5.82 5.64 -3.74
CA GLN A 56 6.63 6.57 -4.51
C GLN A 56 5.98 7.96 -4.50
N ILE A 57 6.74 9.03 -4.25
CA ILE A 57 6.22 10.41 -4.23
C ILE A 57 6.88 11.21 -5.35
N ALA A 58 6.12 12.11 -6.00
CA ALA A 58 6.67 13.03 -6.98
C ALA A 58 6.15 14.46 -6.78
N ARG A 59 7.10 15.40 -6.64
CA ARG A 59 6.91 16.85 -6.48
C ARG A 59 7.67 17.56 -7.61
N ARG A 60 7.13 18.62 -8.21
CA ARG A 60 7.94 19.45 -9.15
C ARG A 60 8.72 20.52 -8.39
N HIS A 61 9.91 20.88 -8.90
CA HIS A 61 10.96 21.56 -8.11
C HIS A 61 10.50 22.79 -7.30
N GLY A 62 10.93 22.86 -6.04
CA GLY A 62 10.72 23.98 -5.13
C GLY A 62 11.81 24.07 -4.05
N GLN A 63 11.86 23.10 -3.12
CA GLN A 63 12.84 23.04 -2.03
C GLN A 63 13.02 21.61 -1.44
N ASP A 64 14.28 21.29 -1.10
CA ASP A 64 14.82 20.55 0.07
C ASP A 64 14.68 19.02 0.40
N VAL A 65 15.67 18.55 1.21
CA VAL A 65 15.67 17.45 2.25
C VAL A 65 15.73 15.92 1.87
N ARG A 66 16.05 15.02 2.85
CA ARG A 66 16.62 13.64 2.72
C ARG A 66 16.26 12.61 3.85
N PHE A 67 16.46 11.28 3.56
CA PHE A 67 16.33 10.03 4.40
C PHE A 67 14.91 9.83 4.95
N LEU A 68 14.15 8.72 5.18
CA LEU A 68 14.19 7.23 5.20
C LEU A 68 12.76 6.69 4.74
N LEU A 69 12.26 5.49 5.20
CA LEU A 69 10.86 5.06 5.61
C LEU A 69 10.60 3.55 5.47
N ARG A 70 10.05 2.89 6.52
CA ARG A 70 9.89 1.42 6.67
C ARG A 70 8.48 0.85 6.48
N GLN A 71 8.36 -0.38 5.97
CA GLN A 71 7.28 -1.32 6.34
C GLN A 71 7.75 -2.70 6.85
N GLN A 72 6.86 -3.42 7.55
CA GLN A 72 7.14 -4.67 8.29
C GLN A 72 7.03 -5.93 7.41
N ARG A 73 8.03 -6.82 7.47
CA ARG A 73 7.92 -8.17 6.87
C ARG A 73 6.86 -9.02 7.60
N LYS A 74 6.05 -9.79 6.87
CA LYS A 74 5.38 -11.00 7.41
C LYS A 74 6.49 -11.99 7.84
N THR A 75 6.76 -12.11 9.15
CA THR A 75 7.76 -13.06 9.67
C THR A 75 7.17 -14.45 9.83
N SER A 76 7.94 -15.48 9.46
CA SER A 76 7.50 -16.88 9.32
C SER A 76 7.17 -17.62 10.63
N ASN A 77 7.10 -16.91 11.76
CA ASN A 77 6.95 -17.47 13.11
C ASN A 77 5.85 -16.73 13.89
N HIS A 78 4.67 -17.36 14.01
CA HIS A 78 3.62 -17.09 15.03
C HIS A 78 3.60 -15.66 15.63
N SER A 79 3.32 -14.67 14.78
CA SER A 79 3.25 -13.25 15.18
C SER A 79 1.93 -12.94 15.89
N ILE A 80 1.88 -13.21 17.20
CA ILE A 80 0.72 -12.89 18.06
C ILE A 80 0.61 -11.37 18.25
N ILE A 81 -0.05 -10.68 17.31
CA ILE A 81 -0.32 -9.24 17.37
C ILE A 81 -1.36 -8.95 18.45
N ARG A 82 -0.92 -8.50 19.63
CA ARG A 82 -1.82 -8.07 20.71
C ARG A 82 -2.49 -6.73 20.40
N LYS A 83 -3.65 -6.72 19.73
CA LYS A 83 -4.62 -5.60 19.86
C LYS A 83 -5.00 -5.48 21.35
N PRO A 84 -5.06 -4.29 21.97
CA PRO A 84 -5.16 -4.13 23.44
C PRO A 84 -6.45 -4.66 24.10
N ARG A 85 -7.42 -5.16 23.31
CA ARG A 85 -8.65 -5.83 23.79
C ARG A 85 -8.64 -7.35 23.63
N HIS A 86 -7.64 -7.95 22.95
CA HIS A 86 -7.67 -9.35 22.53
C HIS A 86 -6.45 -10.13 23.06
N ARG A 87 -6.69 -11.35 23.59
CA ARG A 87 -5.65 -12.12 24.30
C ARG A 87 -4.71 -12.90 23.37
N HIS A 88 -5.26 -13.45 22.28
CA HIS A 88 -4.50 -14.11 21.21
C HIS A 88 -5.09 -13.72 19.84
N CYS A 89 -4.23 -13.27 18.93
CA CYS A 89 -4.60 -12.98 17.55
C CYS A 89 -3.73 -13.79 16.59
N ILE A 90 -4.27 -14.11 15.42
CA ILE A 90 -3.55 -14.84 14.36
C ILE A 90 -3.61 -14.05 13.05
N CYS A 91 -2.44 -13.90 12.42
CA CYS A 91 -2.29 -13.56 11.01
C CYS A 91 -1.91 -14.84 10.24
N GLY A 92 -2.25 -14.93 8.96
CA GLY A 92 -2.19 -16.17 8.16
C GLY A 92 -0.87 -16.94 8.26
N SER A 93 -0.95 -18.23 8.60
CA SER A 93 0.19 -19.15 8.55
C SER A 93 -0.26 -20.58 8.26
N LEU A 94 0.46 -21.28 7.38
CA LEU A 94 0.21 -22.65 6.99
C LEU A 94 1.56 -23.36 6.83
N LEU A 95 1.79 -24.45 7.55
CA LEU A 95 3.07 -25.16 7.54
C LEU A 95 3.08 -26.26 6.46
N GLY A 96 4.01 -26.17 5.50
CA GLY A 96 4.43 -27.32 4.69
C GLY A 96 3.92 -27.43 3.26
N GLN A 97 3.27 -26.41 2.69
CA GLN A 97 2.98 -26.32 1.25
C GLN A 97 3.47 -24.99 0.65
N ARG A 98 3.31 -24.81 -0.68
CA ARG A 98 3.64 -23.54 -1.35
C ARG A 98 2.89 -22.36 -0.69
N PHE A 99 3.52 -21.19 -0.65
CA PHE A 99 3.03 -20.00 0.04
C PHE A 99 1.83 -19.36 -0.68
N ASP A 100 0.66 -19.99 -0.59
CA ASP A 100 -0.62 -19.38 -0.97
C ASP A 100 -1.14 -18.51 0.18
N SER A 101 -1.11 -17.19 -0.01
CA SER A 101 -1.62 -16.21 0.97
C SER A 101 -3.11 -16.39 1.27
N ARG A 102 -3.92 -16.77 0.28
CA ARG A 102 -5.38 -16.93 0.41
C ARG A 102 -5.72 -18.17 1.23
N LEU A 103 -5.01 -19.29 1.04
CA LEU A 103 -5.14 -20.47 1.91
C LEU A 103 -4.68 -20.18 3.34
N ALA A 104 -3.60 -19.41 3.53
CA ALA A 104 -3.13 -19.02 4.86
C ALA A 104 -4.11 -18.11 5.61
N GLU A 105 -4.79 -17.20 4.89
CA GLU A 105 -5.82 -16.30 5.43
C GLU A 105 -7.12 -17.06 5.74
N GLN A 106 -7.60 -17.93 4.84
CA GLN A 106 -8.72 -18.84 5.10
C GLN A 106 -8.48 -19.74 6.32
N HIS A 107 -7.26 -20.26 6.49
CA HIS A 107 -6.92 -21.07 7.67
C HIS A 107 -6.97 -20.25 8.97
N ALA A 108 -6.48 -19.00 8.95
CA ALA A 108 -6.55 -18.11 10.12
C ALA A 108 -7.99 -17.66 10.45
N GLN A 109 -8.83 -17.40 9.44
CA GLN A 109 -10.27 -17.17 9.60
C GLN A 109 -10.95 -18.39 10.24
N HIS A 110 -10.64 -19.61 9.76
CA HIS A 110 -11.16 -20.85 10.34
C HIS A 110 -10.70 -21.05 11.80
N LEU A 111 -9.42 -20.84 12.12
CA LEU A 111 -8.92 -20.90 13.50
C LEU A 111 -9.62 -19.88 14.41
N ALA A 112 -9.91 -18.66 13.92
CA ALA A 112 -10.66 -17.67 14.68
C ALA A 112 -12.14 -18.08 14.90
N SER A 113 -12.77 -18.77 13.94
CA SER A 113 -14.14 -19.28 14.08
C SER A 113 -14.32 -20.27 15.25
N THR A 114 -13.23 -20.90 15.73
CA THR A 114 -13.23 -21.74 16.94
C THR A 114 -13.40 -20.96 18.25
N GLY A 115 -13.36 -19.63 18.21
CA GLY A 115 -13.48 -18.74 19.37
C GLY A 115 -12.21 -18.60 20.22
N GLN A 116 -11.13 -19.33 19.91
CA GLN A 116 -9.87 -19.28 20.68
C GLN A 116 -8.95 -18.10 20.27
N HIS A 117 -9.16 -17.55 19.07
CA HIS A 117 -8.30 -16.54 18.46
C HIS A 117 -9.11 -15.43 17.79
N THR A 118 -8.54 -14.23 17.73
CA THR A 118 -9.06 -13.14 16.89
C THR A 118 -8.28 -13.10 15.57
N TYR A 119 -8.97 -13.26 14.44
CA TYR A 119 -8.38 -13.00 13.13
C TYR A 119 -8.11 -11.50 12.99
N ILE A 120 -6.98 -11.12 12.39
CA ILE A 120 -6.71 -9.75 11.96
C ILE A 120 -6.40 -9.85 10.46
N SER A 121 -7.27 -9.27 9.62
CA SER A 121 -7.02 -9.21 8.18
C SER A 121 -5.80 -8.33 7.88
N PRO A 122 -4.93 -8.72 6.94
CA PRO A 122 -3.79 -7.88 6.55
C PRO A 122 -4.18 -6.61 5.78
N TYR A 123 -5.45 -6.46 5.37
CA TYR A 123 -5.95 -5.26 4.68
C TYR A 123 -7.42 -4.92 4.96
N ASN A 124 -8.28 -5.92 5.19
CA ASN A 124 -9.74 -5.80 5.34
C ASN A 124 -10.16 -5.60 6.81
N ASP A 125 -9.53 -4.65 7.51
CA ASP A 125 -9.81 -4.30 8.93
C ASP A 125 -9.69 -2.78 9.11
N PHE A 126 -10.70 -2.16 9.72
CA PHE A 126 -10.80 -0.70 9.84
C PHE A 126 -9.63 -0.08 10.62
N ASP A 127 -9.13 -0.75 11.68
CA ASP A 127 -7.96 -0.29 12.43
C ASP A 127 -6.69 -0.46 11.59
N VAL A 128 -6.60 -1.51 10.77
CA VAL A 128 -5.44 -1.77 9.89
C VAL A 128 -5.35 -0.73 8.79
N ILE A 129 -6.46 -0.36 8.14
CA ILE A 129 -6.49 0.70 7.12
C ILE A 129 -6.15 2.05 7.74
N SER A 130 -6.76 2.38 8.88
CA SER A 130 -6.49 3.64 9.60
C SER A 130 -5.04 3.70 10.13
N GLY A 131 -4.47 2.54 10.47
CA GLY A 131 -3.05 2.37 10.75
C GLY A 131 -2.14 2.63 9.54
N GLN A 132 -2.58 2.31 8.31
CA GLN A 132 -1.81 2.67 7.11
C GLN A 132 -1.95 4.16 6.78
N GLY A 133 -3.10 4.77 7.08
CA GLY A 133 -3.33 6.20 6.90
C GLY A 133 -2.41 7.10 7.74
N THR A 134 -1.80 6.59 8.82
CA THR A 134 -0.79 7.36 9.57
C THR A 134 0.43 7.72 8.72
N ILE A 135 0.75 6.92 7.70
CA ILE A 135 1.84 7.23 6.77
C ILE A 135 1.57 8.54 6.04
N ALA A 136 0.33 8.78 5.57
CA ALA A 136 -0.04 10.02 4.90
C ALA A 136 0.03 11.25 5.84
N LEU A 137 -0.30 11.08 7.12
CA LEU A 137 -0.07 12.14 8.11
C LEU A 137 1.43 12.44 8.24
N GLU A 138 2.27 11.40 8.27
CA GLU A 138 3.73 11.56 8.29
C GLU A 138 4.28 12.17 7.00
N LEU A 139 3.66 11.97 5.84
CA LEU A 139 4.04 12.67 4.59
C LEU A 139 3.73 14.17 4.67
N LEU A 140 2.54 14.52 5.19
CA LEU A 140 2.08 15.91 5.32
C LEU A 140 2.81 16.66 6.46
N GLU A 141 3.31 15.94 7.48
CA GLU A 141 4.25 16.48 8.49
C GLU A 141 5.63 16.86 7.90
N GLN A 142 5.97 16.40 6.68
CA GLN A 142 7.32 16.50 6.09
C GLN A 142 7.39 17.23 4.74
N CYS A 143 6.32 17.24 3.97
CA CYS A 143 6.24 17.84 2.64
C CYS A 143 5.16 18.92 2.61
N ASP A 144 5.54 20.20 2.48
CA ASP A 144 4.59 21.33 2.40
C ASP A 144 3.57 21.17 1.26
N LYS A 145 3.94 20.40 0.23
CA LYS A 145 3.07 20.03 -0.88
C LYS A 145 3.48 18.70 -1.49
N VAL A 146 2.52 17.80 -1.68
CA VAL A 146 2.64 16.59 -2.52
C VAL A 146 1.80 16.82 -3.78
N ASP A 147 2.40 16.69 -4.96
CA ASP A 147 1.66 16.81 -6.23
C ASP A 147 1.07 15.46 -6.65
N ASN A 148 1.88 14.40 -6.63
CA ASN A 148 1.49 13.04 -6.99
C ASN A 148 2.06 12.02 -6.00
N ILE A 149 1.30 10.96 -5.74
CA ILE A 149 1.73 9.76 -5.01
C ILE A 149 1.32 8.51 -5.78
N PHE A 150 2.22 7.53 -5.85
CA PHE A 150 2.01 6.24 -6.52
C PHE A 150 2.16 5.14 -5.46
N ILE A 151 1.16 4.26 -5.37
CA ILE A 151 1.04 3.29 -4.29
C ILE A 151 0.71 1.92 -4.89
N SER A 152 1.50 0.90 -4.56
CA SER A 152 1.25 -0.47 -5.05
C SER A 152 -0.02 -1.06 -4.44
N MET A 153 -0.79 -1.78 -5.24
CA MET A 153 -2.10 -2.32 -4.88
C MET A 153 -2.11 -3.85 -4.86
N GLY A 154 -2.20 -4.40 -3.65
CA GLY A 154 -2.79 -5.73 -3.40
C GLY A 154 -4.24 -5.56 -2.97
N GLY A 155 -4.60 -6.11 -1.81
CA GLY A 155 -5.94 -5.96 -1.19
C GLY A 155 -6.38 -4.53 -0.81
N GLY A 156 -5.64 -3.48 -1.20
CA GLY A 156 -6.13 -2.10 -1.16
C GLY A 156 -6.05 -1.36 0.19
N GLY A 157 -5.69 -2.02 1.28
CA GLY A 157 -5.67 -1.38 2.62
C GLY A 157 -4.71 -0.19 2.73
N LEU A 158 -3.52 -0.29 2.12
CA LEU A 158 -2.51 0.78 2.10
C LEU A 158 -3.00 2.03 1.36
N ILE A 159 -3.47 1.86 0.12
CA ILE A 159 -3.97 2.95 -0.73
C ILE A 159 -5.27 3.55 -0.19
N SER A 160 -6.14 2.72 0.42
CA SER A 160 -7.35 3.18 1.12
C SER A 160 -7.00 4.10 2.30
N GLY A 161 -6.05 3.71 3.16
CA GLY A 161 -5.66 4.49 4.33
C GLY A 161 -4.96 5.80 3.95
N ILE A 162 -3.93 5.71 3.11
CA ILE A 162 -3.15 6.87 2.66
C ILE A 162 -4.01 7.83 1.84
N GLY A 163 -4.77 7.30 0.88
CA GLY A 163 -5.65 8.09 0.03
C GLY A 163 -6.76 8.79 0.83
N SER A 164 -7.30 8.14 1.86
CA SER A 164 -8.33 8.75 2.72
C SER A 164 -7.84 10.01 3.43
N VAL A 165 -6.64 9.95 4.04
CA VAL A 165 -6.01 11.10 4.68
C VAL A 165 -5.63 12.16 3.65
N LEU A 166 -5.09 11.79 2.50
CA LEU A 166 -4.74 12.76 1.45
C LEU A 166 -5.98 13.47 0.88
N LYS A 167 -7.09 12.77 0.61
CA LYS A 167 -8.33 13.43 0.17
C LYS A 167 -8.92 14.35 1.24
N ALA A 168 -8.73 14.07 2.53
CA ALA A 168 -9.18 14.93 3.63
C ALA A 168 -8.31 16.17 3.88
N PHE A 169 -6.97 16.03 3.81
CA PHE A 169 -6.02 17.08 4.24
C PHE A 169 -5.21 17.71 3.10
N SER A 170 -5.14 17.08 1.93
CA SER A 170 -4.44 17.60 0.73
C SER A 170 -5.18 17.19 -0.56
N PRO A 171 -6.43 17.65 -0.76
CA PRO A 171 -7.33 17.15 -1.80
C PRO A 171 -6.85 17.36 -3.25
N HIS A 172 -5.80 18.17 -3.46
CA HIS A 172 -5.15 18.37 -4.75
C HIS A 172 -4.00 17.39 -5.04
N THR A 173 -3.65 16.52 -4.08
CA THR A 173 -2.68 15.44 -4.30
C THR A 173 -3.31 14.37 -5.19
N LYS A 174 -2.67 14.06 -6.32
CA LYS A 174 -3.12 13.03 -7.26
C LYS A 174 -2.63 11.65 -6.82
N ILE A 175 -3.54 10.70 -6.63
CA ILE A 175 -3.29 9.36 -6.10
C ILE A 175 -3.37 8.34 -7.24
N TRP A 176 -2.25 7.68 -7.52
CA TRP A 176 -2.11 6.67 -8.56
C TRP A 176 -2.03 5.27 -7.95
N GLY A 177 -2.97 4.39 -8.31
CA GLY A 177 -2.98 2.99 -7.91
C GLY A 177 -2.21 2.10 -8.89
N ILE A 178 -1.17 1.42 -8.42
CA ILE A 178 -0.28 0.63 -9.29
C ILE A 178 -0.48 -0.87 -9.07
N SER A 179 -0.84 -1.62 -10.12
CA SER A 179 -1.03 -3.07 -10.07
C SER A 179 -0.01 -3.81 -10.92
N ALA A 180 0.42 -4.99 -10.47
CA ALA A 180 1.14 -5.93 -11.31
C ALA A 180 0.15 -6.62 -12.27
N SER A 181 0.49 -6.76 -13.55
CA SER A 181 -0.32 -7.47 -14.56
C SER A 181 -0.71 -8.87 -14.12
N ASN A 182 0.20 -9.56 -13.41
CA ASN A 182 0.03 -10.92 -12.93
C ASN A 182 -0.88 -11.05 -11.69
N SER A 183 -1.38 -9.93 -11.12
CA SER A 183 -2.29 -9.94 -9.97
C SER A 183 -3.13 -8.66 -9.86
N MET A 184 -4.17 -8.53 -10.70
CA MET A 184 -4.98 -7.30 -10.83
C MET A 184 -6.30 -7.26 -10.04
N ALA A 185 -6.53 -8.18 -9.08
CA ALA A 185 -7.81 -8.35 -8.38
C ALA A 185 -8.53 -7.04 -7.98
N LEU A 186 -7.85 -6.10 -7.30
CA LEU A 186 -8.46 -4.84 -6.90
C LEU A 186 -8.76 -3.91 -8.10
N ALA A 187 -7.84 -3.76 -9.04
CA ALA A 187 -8.03 -2.91 -10.22
C ALA A 187 -9.21 -3.40 -11.09
N THR A 188 -9.27 -4.71 -11.34
CA THR A 188 -10.39 -5.35 -12.05
C THR A 188 -11.71 -5.18 -11.29
N SER A 189 -11.70 -5.32 -9.96
CA SER A 189 -12.89 -5.15 -9.12
C SER A 189 -13.40 -3.71 -9.10
N ILE A 190 -12.51 -2.71 -9.07
CA ILE A 190 -12.88 -1.29 -9.16
C ILE A 190 -13.52 -1.01 -10.52
N HIS A 191 -12.93 -1.48 -11.62
CA HIS A 191 -13.50 -1.29 -12.97
C HIS A 191 -14.85 -2.00 -13.16
N ALA A 192 -15.08 -3.13 -12.48
CA ALA A 192 -16.34 -3.85 -12.50
C ALA A 192 -17.40 -3.33 -11.49
N GLY A 193 -17.02 -2.43 -10.58
CA GLY A 193 -17.89 -1.91 -9.51
C GLY A 193 -18.28 -2.95 -8.45
N LYS A 194 -17.60 -4.10 -8.41
CA LYS A 194 -17.84 -5.23 -7.48
C LYS A 194 -16.59 -6.13 -7.42
N VAL A 195 -16.47 -6.96 -6.39
CA VAL A 195 -15.38 -7.94 -6.33
C VAL A 195 -15.47 -8.92 -7.52
N ILE A 196 -14.33 -9.12 -8.20
CA ILE A 196 -14.13 -10.07 -9.30
C ILE A 196 -12.98 -11.00 -8.91
N GLU A 197 -13.20 -12.31 -9.05
CA GLU A 197 -12.11 -13.28 -8.98
C GLU A 197 -11.26 -13.20 -10.26
N THR A 198 -9.95 -13.05 -10.10
CA THR A 198 -8.97 -12.96 -11.19
C THR A 198 -8.03 -14.15 -11.17
N GLU A 199 -7.50 -14.52 -12.34
CA GLU A 199 -6.33 -15.39 -12.39
C GLU A 199 -5.13 -14.68 -11.75
N HIS A 200 -4.29 -15.43 -11.04
CA HIS A 200 -3.08 -14.94 -10.39
C HIS A 200 -1.89 -15.78 -10.85
N LEU A 201 -0.86 -15.13 -11.35
CA LEU A 201 0.37 -15.75 -11.84
C LEU A 201 1.55 -15.41 -10.93
N ASP A 202 2.64 -16.19 -11.03
CA ASP A 202 3.88 -15.89 -10.30
C ASP A 202 4.36 -14.46 -10.63
N THR A 203 4.66 -13.66 -9.60
CA THR A 203 5.08 -12.26 -9.73
C THR A 203 6.19 -11.92 -8.74
N LEU A 204 7.07 -10.99 -9.14
CA LEU A 204 8.06 -10.38 -8.27
C LEU A 204 7.43 -9.50 -7.18
N ALA A 205 6.18 -9.04 -7.39
CA ALA A 205 5.41 -8.26 -6.43
C ALA A 205 4.54 -9.14 -5.50
N ASP A 206 5.12 -10.24 -5.00
CA ASP A 206 4.46 -11.27 -4.18
C ASP A 206 3.68 -10.71 -2.98
N ALA A 207 4.22 -9.71 -2.28
CA ALA A 207 3.57 -9.09 -1.12
C ALA A 207 2.28 -8.30 -1.44
N VAL A 208 1.98 -8.05 -2.72
CA VAL A 208 0.69 -7.52 -3.20
C VAL A 208 -0.08 -8.51 -4.08
N ALA A 209 0.39 -9.75 -4.19
CA ALA A 209 -0.27 -10.78 -4.99
C ALA A 209 -1.45 -11.45 -4.24
N GLY A 210 -2.49 -11.82 -4.99
CA GLY A 210 -3.63 -12.60 -4.52
C GLY A 210 -4.97 -11.87 -4.61
N GLY A 211 -6.05 -12.65 -4.46
CA GLY A 211 -7.43 -12.16 -4.52
C GLY A 211 -7.88 -11.45 -3.24
N ILE A 212 -9.00 -10.73 -3.33
CA ILE A 212 -9.59 -9.99 -2.21
C ILE A 212 -10.80 -10.72 -1.60
N ASP A 213 -11.20 -10.34 -0.38
CA ASP A 213 -12.43 -10.80 0.28
C ASP A 213 -13.67 -10.25 -0.45
N GLU A 214 -14.74 -11.04 -0.59
CA GLU A 214 -15.97 -10.63 -1.31
C GLU A 214 -16.71 -9.45 -0.66
N ASP A 215 -16.62 -9.32 0.67
CA ASP A 215 -17.27 -8.28 1.47
C ASP A 215 -16.36 -7.06 1.74
N THR A 216 -15.22 -6.97 1.04
CA THR A 216 -14.13 -6.08 1.47
C THR A 216 -14.48 -4.59 1.47
N ILE A 217 -14.13 -3.92 2.57
CA ILE A 217 -14.30 -2.49 2.75
C ILE A 217 -13.33 -1.67 1.86
N THR A 218 -12.22 -2.28 1.41
CA THR A 218 -11.19 -1.59 0.61
C THR A 218 -11.64 -1.29 -0.81
N LEU A 219 -12.57 -2.06 -1.39
CA LEU A 219 -13.08 -1.79 -2.74
C LEU A 219 -13.79 -0.43 -2.81
N SER A 220 -14.69 -0.17 -1.86
CA SER A 220 -15.40 1.12 -1.76
C SER A 220 -14.45 2.27 -1.43
N LEU A 221 -13.54 2.06 -0.47
CA LEU A 221 -12.58 3.08 -0.06
C LEU A 221 -11.61 3.45 -1.20
N ALA A 222 -10.95 2.47 -1.82
CA ALA A 222 -10.03 2.66 -2.94
C ALA A 222 -10.70 3.38 -4.12
N THR A 223 -11.90 2.96 -4.52
CA THR A 223 -12.69 3.63 -5.57
C THR A 223 -12.96 5.10 -5.25
N SER A 224 -13.06 5.47 -3.96
CA SER A 224 -13.33 6.86 -3.53
C SER A 224 -12.09 7.75 -3.39
N VAL A 225 -10.87 7.19 -3.48
CA VAL A 225 -9.62 7.94 -3.23
C VAL A 225 -8.60 7.88 -4.36
N ILE A 226 -8.70 6.93 -5.30
CA ILE A 226 -7.78 6.81 -6.43
C ILE A 226 -8.22 7.72 -7.58
N ASP A 227 -7.28 8.46 -8.17
CA ASP A 227 -7.52 9.32 -9.31
C ASP A 227 -7.18 8.64 -10.65
N GLU A 228 -6.19 7.73 -10.66
CA GLU A 228 -5.68 7.04 -11.86
C GLU A 228 -5.10 5.66 -11.52
N PHE A 229 -4.95 4.82 -12.54
CA PHE A 229 -4.32 3.51 -12.43
C PHE A 229 -3.15 3.34 -13.40
N VAL A 230 -2.12 2.58 -12.99
CA VAL A 230 -1.06 2.10 -13.89
C VAL A 230 -0.87 0.60 -13.70
N GLU A 231 -0.96 -0.13 -14.80
CA GLU A 231 -0.60 -1.55 -14.86
C GLU A 231 0.88 -1.70 -15.20
N CYS A 232 1.61 -2.53 -14.45
CA CYS A 232 3.02 -2.85 -14.67
C CYS A 232 3.22 -4.35 -14.86
N ASP A 233 3.89 -4.69 -15.95
CA ASP A 233 4.41 -6.02 -16.26
C ASP A 233 5.65 -6.36 -15.39
N GLU A 234 6.02 -7.64 -15.35
CA GLU A 234 7.18 -8.12 -14.59
C GLU A 234 8.50 -7.49 -15.07
N ASP A 235 8.64 -7.18 -16.36
CA ASP A 235 9.81 -6.48 -16.88
C ASP A 235 9.92 -5.05 -16.32
N ALA A 236 8.82 -4.31 -16.21
CA ALA A 236 8.81 -3.01 -15.53
C ALA A 236 9.21 -3.12 -14.04
N ILE A 237 8.76 -4.17 -13.34
CA ILE A 237 9.16 -4.44 -11.94
C ILE A 237 10.67 -4.78 -11.86
N VAL A 238 11.19 -5.60 -12.78
CA VAL A 238 12.63 -5.90 -12.91
C VAL A 238 13.46 -4.63 -13.15
N HIS A 239 13.00 -3.71 -14.02
CA HIS A 239 13.70 -2.46 -14.28
C HIS A 239 13.68 -1.53 -13.06
N ALA A 240 12.56 -1.43 -12.35
CA ALA A 240 12.48 -0.65 -11.11
C ALA A 240 13.36 -1.24 -9.99
N LEU A 241 13.40 -2.57 -9.82
CA LEU A 241 14.32 -3.25 -8.89
C LEU A 241 15.79 -2.94 -9.21
N LYS A 242 16.17 -2.97 -10.49
CA LYS A 242 17.52 -2.61 -10.94
C LYS A 242 17.85 -1.15 -10.65
N ALA A 243 16.96 -0.21 -10.95
CA ALA A 243 17.17 1.22 -10.68
C ALA A 243 17.34 1.51 -9.18
N LEU A 244 16.48 0.92 -8.34
CA LEU A 244 16.56 1.05 -6.89
C LEU A 244 17.87 0.50 -6.33
N ALA A 245 18.26 -0.71 -6.74
CA ALA A 245 19.48 -1.35 -6.25
C ALA A 245 20.77 -0.67 -6.74
N LEU A 246 20.85 -0.32 -8.03
CA LEU A 246 22.09 0.12 -8.68
C LEU A 246 22.30 1.64 -8.66
N GLU A 247 21.24 2.43 -8.75
CA GLU A 247 21.32 3.89 -8.85
C GLU A 247 20.99 4.55 -7.51
N GLU A 248 19.89 4.14 -6.88
CA GLU A 248 19.42 4.72 -5.60
C GLU A 248 20.13 4.11 -4.37
N ASN A 249 20.75 2.93 -4.54
CA ASN A 249 21.42 2.14 -3.50
C ASN A 249 20.44 1.64 -2.42
N MET A 250 19.23 1.27 -2.82
CA MET A 250 18.17 0.72 -1.95
C MET A 250 17.82 -0.71 -2.37
N ILE A 251 17.93 -1.65 -1.44
CA ILE A 251 17.48 -3.04 -1.64
C ILE A 251 16.04 -3.14 -1.15
N VAL A 252 15.12 -3.52 -2.04
CA VAL A 252 13.69 -3.64 -1.76
C VAL A 252 13.09 -4.92 -2.36
N GLU A 253 11.89 -5.28 -1.95
CA GLU A 253 11.06 -6.34 -2.57
C GLU A 253 10.27 -5.81 -3.78
N GLY A 254 9.77 -6.68 -4.67
CA GLY A 254 9.15 -6.23 -5.92
C GLY A 254 7.85 -5.45 -5.73
N ALA A 255 7.12 -5.67 -4.63
CA ALA A 255 5.95 -4.87 -4.26
C ALA A 255 6.31 -3.39 -3.95
N ALA A 256 7.53 -3.13 -3.49
CA ALA A 256 8.06 -1.78 -3.33
C ALA A 256 8.52 -1.19 -4.68
N ALA A 257 9.23 -1.98 -5.49
CA ALA A 257 9.65 -1.57 -6.82
C ALA A 257 8.48 -1.26 -7.77
N LEU A 258 7.33 -1.92 -7.60
CA LEU A 258 6.12 -1.71 -8.39
C LEU A 258 5.65 -0.23 -8.38
N ALA A 259 5.73 0.47 -7.25
CA ALA A 259 5.35 1.89 -7.17
C ALA A 259 6.28 2.77 -8.05
N LEU A 260 7.58 2.46 -8.08
CA LEU A 260 8.53 3.12 -8.99
C LEU A 260 8.29 2.72 -10.46
N ALA A 261 7.99 1.45 -10.73
CA ALA A 261 7.68 0.97 -12.08
C ALA A 261 6.49 1.75 -12.68
N GLY A 262 5.44 1.98 -11.88
CA GLY A 262 4.30 2.79 -12.26
C GLY A 262 4.67 4.24 -12.58
N PHE A 263 5.46 4.89 -11.72
CA PHE A 263 5.98 6.25 -11.94
C PHE A 263 6.83 6.36 -13.23
N VAL A 264 7.74 5.41 -13.46
CA VAL A 264 8.59 5.41 -14.67
C VAL A 264 7.76 5.18 -15.94
N LYS A 265 6.78 4.27 -15.90
CA LYS A 265 5.85 4.02 -17.03
C LYS A 265 4.99 5.24 -17.35
N GLU A 266 4.52 5.97 -16.33
CA GLU A 266 3.77 7.23 -16.47
C GLU A 266 4.60 8.33 -17.15
N LEU A 267 5.86 8.51 -16.73
CA LEU A 267 6.78 9.47 -17.33
C LEU A 267 7.11 9.14 -18.79
N ILE A 268 7.32 7.87 -19.13
CA ILE A 268 7.59 7.43 -20.50
C ILE A 268 6.37 7.69 -21.40
N LEU A 269 5.17 7.36 -20.94
CA LEU A 269 3.94 7.64 -21.67
C LEU A 269 3.76 9.14 -21.93
N LYS A 270 3.96 10.00 -20.91
CA LYS A 270 3.94 11.46 -21.10
C LYS A 270 4.95 11.92 -22.15
N ALA A 271 6.18 11.43 -22.12
CA ALA A 271 7.23 11.84 -23.06
C ALA A 271 7.02 11.34 -24.50
N ILE A 272 6.14 10.36 -24.73
CA ILE A 272 5.73 9.88 -26.05
C ILE A 272 4.58 10.71 -26.63
N TYR A 273 3.73 11.28 -25.77
CA TYR A 273 2.51 12.01 -26.15
C TYR A 273 2.58 13.53 -25.93
N SER A 274 3.79 14.10 -25.76
CA SER A 274 4.05 15.54 -25.54
C SER A 274 4.88 16.19 -26.64
#